data_AF-A0A8R1EVK9-F1
#
_entry.id   AF-A0A8R1EVK9-F1
#
_cell.length_a   1.000
_cell.length_b   1.000
_cell.length_c   1.000
_cell.angle_alpha   90.00
_cell.angle_beta   90.00
_cell.angle_gamma   90.00
#
_symmetry.space_group_name_H-M   'P 1'
#
loop_
_entity.id
_entity.type
_entity.pdbx_description
1 polymer ?
#
loop_
_entity_poly.entity_id
_entity_poly.type
_entity_poly.pdbx_seq_one_letter_code
_entity_poly.pdbx_strand_id
1 'polypeptide(L)'
;MVRHFAVQDRNKSHDCLLEFYNLTGIVKAAAVCEHILENYFYPDAPPRKVLIFAHHQIVLDTIQVEVNKRKLKSIRIDGKTPSHQRTAHCDAFQNDENVRVAILSLTAAGVGITLTAASVVVFAEIHFNPGMLLQAEDRAHRVGQKDSVFVQYLIAKKTADDVMWNMVQQKLDVLGQVNLSSDTFRTADKMHLRFTDASQPSVAKFMQKTPDAATFSEWEDPVDDDDDLEVICDSNTDSPAPKRSRI
;
A
#
# COMPACT_ATOMS: atom_id res chain seq x y z
N MET A 1 32.76 -21.93 -18.77
CA MET A 1 31.64 -21.43 -19.60
C MET A 1 30.28 -21.47 -18.85
N VAL A 2 30.25 -21.28 -17.52
CA VAL A 2 29.03 -21.47 -16.69
C VAL A 2 28.50 -20.15 -16.09
N ARG A 3 29.26 -19.05 -16.19
CA ARG A 3 28.87 -17.75 -15.62
C ARG A 3 27.91 -16.93 -16.49
N HIS A 4 27.71 -17.29 -17.76
CA HIS A 4 26.87 -16.50 -18.67
C HIS A 4 25.38 -16.88 -18.62
N PHE A 5 25.04 -18.15 -18.34
CA PHE A 5 23.65 -18.61 -18.25
C PHE A 5 22.91 -18.11 -16.98
N ALA A 6 23.57 -18.07 -15.82
CA ALA A 6 22.94 -17.68 -14.55
C ALA A 6 22.60 -16.18 -14.44
N VAL A 7 23.22 -15.31 -15.24
CA VAL A 7 22.94 -13.87 -15.25
C VAL A 7 21.68 -13.56 -16.07
N GLN A 8 21.46 -14.30 -17.17
CA GLN A 8 20.27 -14.15 -18.01
C GLN A 8 18.99 -14.58 -17.28
N ASP A 9 19.08 -15.60 -16.43
CA ASP A 9 17.92 -16.14 -15.69
C ASP A 9 17.44 -15.20 -14.57
N ARG A 10 18.36 -14.58 -13.83
CA ARG A 10 18.01 -13.63 -12.77
C ARG A 10 17.29 -12.38 -13.27
N ASN A 11 17.64 -11.89 -14.47
CA ASN A 11 16.96 -10.75 -15.07
C ASN A 11 15.52 -11.13 -15.44
N LYS A 12 15.30 -12.33 -16.00
CA LYS A 12 13.96 -12.81 -16.32
C LYS A 12 13.07 -12.97 -15.09
N SER A 13 13.59 -13.54 -14.00
CA SER A 13 12.81 -13.69 -12.76
C SER A 13 12.42 -12.34 -12.17
N HIS A 14 13.32 -11.35 -12.21
CA HIS A 14 13.04 -9.99 -11.75
C HIS A 14 11.98 -9.31 -12.62
N ASP A 15 12.10 -9.43 -13.94
CA ASP A 15 11.12 -8.87 -14.88
C ASP A 15 9.74 -9.51 -14.71
N CYS A 16 9.68 -10.83 -14.50
CA CYS A 16 8.45 -11.56 -14.21
C CYS A 16 7.79 -11.09 -12.90
N LEU A 17 8.58 -10.84 -11.84
CA LEU A 17 8.05 -10.31 -10.59
C LEU A 17 7.50 -8.89 -10.76
N LEU A 18 8.18 -8.02 -11.52
CA LEU A 18 7.69 -6.67 -11.78
C LEU A 18 6.40 -6.67 -12.61
N GLU A 19 6.32 -7.55 -13.62
CA GLU A 19 5.09 -7.73 -14.40
C GLU A 19 3.95 -8.26 -13.53
N PHE A 20 4.22 -9.29 -12.71
CA PHE A 20 3.25 -9.83 -11.75
C PHE A 20 2.77 -8.77 -10.76
N TYR A 21 3.67 -7.94 -10.25
CA TYR A 21 3.36 -6.84 -9.34
C TYR A 21 2.46 -5.78 -10.00
N ASN A 22 2.74 -5.41 -11.24
CA ASN A 22 1.88 -4.49 -11.99
C ASN A 22 0.49 -5.08 -12.27
N LEU A 23 0.43 -6.33 -12.75
CA LEU A 23 -0.83 -6.99 -13.08
C LEU A 23 -1.72 -7.18 -11.84
N THR A 24 -1.15 -7.65 -10.73
CA THR A 24 -1.90 -7.83 -9.49
C THR A 24 -2.37 -6.51 -8.88
N GLY A 25 -1.56 -5.44 -8.99
CA GLY A 25 -1.97 -4.08 -8.64
C GLY A 25 -3.23 -3.63 -9.39
N ILE A 26 -3.29 -3.87 -10.70
CA ILE A 26 -4.47 -3.57 -11.53
C ILE A 26 -5.68 -4.39 -11.08
N VAL A 27 -5.50 -5.71 -10.90
CA VAL A 27 -6.60 -6.63 -10.57
C VAL A 27 -7.23 -6.28 -9.22
N LYS A 28 -6.41 -5.95 -8.20
CA LYS A 28 -6.92 -5.65 -6.86
C LYS A 28 -7.46 -4.23 -6.69
N ALA A 29 -7.22 -3.31 -7.64
CA ALA A 29 -7.55 -1.89 -7.48
C ALA A 29 -9.04 -1.65 -7.16
N ALA A 30 -9.95 -2.44 -7.75
CA ALA A 30 -11.38 -2.34 -7.48
C ALA A 30 -11.73 -2.70 -6.03
N ALA A 31 -11.27 -3.87 -5.56
CA ALA A 31 -11.48 -4.32 -4.18
C ALA A 31 -10.85 -3.37 -3.16
N VAL A 32 -9.68 -2.82 -3.46
CA VAL A 32 -9.04 -1.78 -2.63
C VAL A 32 -9.91 -0.53 -2.52
N CYS A 33 -10.48 -0.06 -3.65
CA CYS A 33 -11.35 1.12 -3.63
C CYS A 33 -12.63 0.86 -2.83
N GLU A 34 -13.26 -0.29 -3.02
CA GLU A 34 -14.44 -0.72 -2.27
C GLU A 34 -14.15 -0.74 -0.77
N HIS A 35 -13.08 -1.42 -0.35
CA HIS A 35 -12.63 -1.47 1.04
C HIS A 35 -12.47 -0.08 1.65
N ILE A 36 -11.77 0.83 0.96
CA ILE A 36 -11.54 2.20 1.46
C ILE A 36 -12.86 2.97 1.59
N LEU A 37 -13.71 2.90 0.58
CA LEU A 37 -14.95 3.65 0.54
C LEU A 37 -15.96 3.15 1.58
N GLU A 38 -16.05 1.84 1.76
CA GLU A 38 -16.98 1.22 2.70
C GLU A 38 -16.56 1.39 4.16
N ASN A 39 -15.27 1.32 4.47
CA ASN A 39 -14.80 1.43 5.86
C ASN A 39 -14.65 2.87 6.35
N TYR A 40 -14.34 3.82 5.45
CA TYR A 40 -14.03 5.19 5.85
C TYR A 40 -15.01 6.24 5.35
N PHE A 41 -15.83 5.91 4.33
CA PHE A 41 -16.71 6.87 3.65
C PHE A 41 -18.14 6.33 3.46
N TYR A 42 -18.61 5.47 4.37
CA TYR A 42 -20.00 5.01 4.43
C TYR A 42 -20.97 6.16 4.81
N PRO A 43 -22.29 6.02 4.57
CA PRO A 43 -23.29 7.00 4.99
C PRO A 43 -23.19 7.28 6.50
N ASP A 44 -23.21 8.54 6.89
CA ASP A 44 -23.07 8.98 8.30
C ASP A 44 -21.70 8.67 8.95
N ALA A 45 -20.68 8.30 8.16
CA ALA A 45 -19.33 8.12 8.67
C ALA A 45 -18.81 9.40 9.36
N PRO A 46 -18.16 9.28 10.54
CA PRO A 46 -17.54 10.41 11.22
C PRO A 46 -16.54 11.13 10.29
N PRO A 47 -16.51 12.47 10.31
CA PRO A 47 -15.60 13.24 9.45
C PRO A 47 -14.16 12.86 9.75
N ARG A 48 -13.44 12.43 8.72
CA ARG A 48 -12.03 12.05 8.79
C ARG A 48 -11.32 12.38 7.48
N LYS A 49 -10.01 12.54 7.57
CA LYS A 49 -9.12 12.73 6.42
C LYS A 49 -8.24 11.50 6.26
N VAL A 50 -8.20 10.96 5.04
CA VAL A 50 -7.53 9.68 4.72
C VAL A 50 -6.44 9.92 3.67
N LEU A 51 -5.23 9.44 3.97
CA LEU A 51 -4.15 9.32 2.98
C LEU A 51 -4.24 7.95 2.32
N ILE A 52 -4.12 7.90 1.00
CA ILE A 52 -4.10 6.67 0.23
C ILE A 52 -2.81 6.64 -0.58
N PHE A 53 -1.92 5.71 -0.25
CA PHE A 53 -0.65 5.51 -0.95
C PHE A 53 -0.74 4.34 -1.92
N ALA A 54 -0.32 4.56 -3.18
CA ALA A 54 -0.17 3.51 -4.19
C ALA A 54 1.13 3.71 -4.98
N HIS A 55 1.58 2.66 -5.66
CA HIS A 55 2.78 2.67 -6.47
C HIS A 55 2.46 2.95 -7.94
N HIS A 56 1.55 2.18 -8.50
CA HIS A 56 1.24 2.20 -9.93
C HIS A 56 0.29 3.35 -10.27
N GLN A 57 0.57 4.02 -11.39
CA GLN A 57 -0.25 5.14 -11.88
C GLN A 57 -1.70 4.72 -12.16
N ILE A 58 -1.89 3.54 -12.74
CA ILE A 58 -3.22 3.00 -13.04
C ILE A 58 -4.06 2.75 -11.77
N VAL A 59 -3.42 2.36 -10.66
CA VAL A 59 -4.08 2.19 -9.36
C VAL A 59 -4.47 3.55 -8.78
N LEU A 60 -3.58 4.54 -8.82
CA LEU A 60 -3.88 5.93 -8.43
C LEU A 60 -5.04 6.52 -9.26
N ASP A 61 -5.04 6.26 -10.57
CA ASP A 61 -6.10 6.71 -11.49
C ASP A 61 -7.44 6.05 -11.13
N THR A 62 -7.44 4.75 -10.84
CA THR A 62 -8.63 3.99 -10.44
C THR A 62 -9.23 4.53 -9.14
N ILE A 63 -8.39 4.73 -8.12
CA ILE A 63 -8.80 5.32 -6.83
C ILE A 63 -9.41 6.71 -7.05
N GLN A 64 -8.78 7.55 -7.87
CA GLN A 64 -9.28 8.89 -8.17
C GLN A 64 -10.66 8.87 -8.83
N VAL A 65 -10.90 7.94 -9.76
CA VAL A 65 -12.21 7.75 -10.41
C VAL A 65 -13.28 7.35 -9.40
N GLU A 66 -13.00 6.36 -8.54
CA GLU A 66 -13.99 5.88 -7.56
C GLU A 66 -14.30 6.91 -6.47
N VAL A 67 -13.29 7.63 -5.99
CA VAL A 67 -13.45 8.76 -5.04
C VAL A 67 -14.34 9.86 -5.66
N ASN A 68 -14.12 10.18 -6.94
CA ASN A 68 -14.92 11.17 -7.66
C ASN A 68 -16.38 10.72 -7.87
N LYS A 69 -16.62 9.43 -8.17
CA LYS A 69 -17.98 8.86 -8.28
C LYS A 69 -18.76 9.01 -6.97
N ARG A 70 -18.09 8.90 -5.83
CA ARG A 70 -18.65 9.14 -4.50
C ARG A 70 -18.77 10.63 -4.12
N LYS A 71 -18.42 11.55 -5.04
CA LYS A 71 -18.45 13.01 -4.84
C LYS A 71 -17.59 13.49 -3.66
N LEU A 72 -16.55 12.75 -3.32
CA LEU A 72 -15.59 13.14 -2.29
C LEU A 72 -14.57 14.10 -2.91
N LYS A 73 -14.33 15.25 -2.27
CA LYS A 73 -13.22 16.11 -2.70
C LYS A 73 -11.90 15.49 -2.28
N SER A 74 -10.95 15.45 -3.21
CA SER A 74 -9.62 14.90 -3.00
C SER A 74 -8.52 15.80 -3.58
N ILE A 75 -7.30 15.61 -3.08
CA ILE A 75 -6.08 16.06 -3.74
C ILE A 75 -5.33 14.86 -4.30
N ARG A 76 -4.45 15.10 -5.28
CA ARG A 76 -3.52 14.11 -5.79
C ARG A 76 -2.10 14.65 -5.88
N ILE A 77 -1.14 13.90 -5.36
CA ILE A 77 0.29 14.22 -5.48
C ILE A 77 1.04 12.99 -5.95
N ASP A 78 1.60 13.06 -7.16
CA ASP A 78 2.44 12.00 -7.72
C ASP A 78 3.66 12.56 -8.46
N GLY A 79 4.33 11.73 -9.26
CA GLY A 79 5.50 12.14 -10.05
C GLY A 79 5.18 13.19 -11.14
N LYS A 80 3.91 13.33 -11.53
CA LYS A 80 3.47 14.31 -12.55
C LYS A 80 3.08 15.65 -11.91
N THR A 81 2.85 15.70 -10.60
CA THR A 81 2.51 16.94 -9.89
C THR A 81 3.70 17.90 -9.83
N PRO A 82 3.61 19.10 -10.43
CA PRO A 82 4.66 20.11 -10.38
C PRO A 82 4.95 20.56 -8.94
N SER A 83 6.21 20.86 -8.62
CA SER A 83 6.64 21.23 -7.27
C SER A 83 5.81 22.38 -6.67
N HIS A 84 5.54 23.44 -7.46
CA HIS A 84 4.76 24.60 -7.02
C HIS A 84 3.30 24.29 -6.65
N GLN A 85 2.71 23.20 -7.18
CA GLN A 85 1.32 22.81 -6.88
C GLN A 85 1.23 21.94 -5.63
N ARG A 86 2.33 21.28 -5.23
CA ARG A 86 2.36 20.38 -4.07
C ARG A 86 1.98 21.13 -2.79
N THR A 87 2.49 22.34 -2.62
CA THR A 87 2.16 23.21 -1.47
C THR A 87 0.67 23.52 -1.45
N ALA A 88 0.09 23.97 -2.57
CA ALA A 88 -1.33 24.26 -2.65
C ALA A 88 -2.22 23.05 -2.35
N HIS A 89 -1.82 21.85 -2.81
CA HIS A 89 -2.52 20.62 -2.46
C HIS A 89 -2.42 20.30 -0.96
N CYS A 90 -1.21 20.40 -0.38
CA CYS A 90 -1.03 20.20 1.05
C CYS A 90 -1.88 21.18 1.86
N ASP A 91 -1.88 22.47 1.50
CA ASP A 91 -2.65 23.50 2.18
C ASP A 91 -4.16 23.24 2.07
N ALA A 92 -4.65 22.82 0.90
CA ALA A 92 -6.04 22.44 0.72
C ALA A 92 -6.42 21.23 1.59
N PHE A 93 -5.57 20.19 1.61
CA PHE A 93 -5.82 19.01 2.45
C PHE A 93 -5.73 19.32 3.95
N GLN A 94 -4.87 20.23 4.37
CA GLN A 94 -4.71 20.59 5.78
C GLN A 94 -5.85 21.49 6.28
N ASN A 95 -6.32 22.43 5.45
CA ASN A 95 -7.19 23.52 5.92
C ASN A 95 -8.64 23.48 5.40
N ASP A 96 -8.93 22.82 4.27
CA ASP A 96 -10.31 22.67 3.77
C ASP A 96 -10.93 21.39 4.35
N GLU A 97 -11.91 21.53 5.23
CA GLU A 97 -12.64 20.42 5.85
C GLU A 97 -13.34 19.51 4.82
N ASN A 98 -13.67 20.04 3.63
CA ASN A 98 -14.31 19.26 2.58
C ASN A 98 -13.34 18.34 1.84
N VAL A 99 -12.04 18.65 1.83
CA VAL A 99 -11.02 17.83 1.17
C VAL A 99 -10.67 16.67 2.10
N ARG A 100 -11.32 15.52 1.90
CA ARG A 100 -11.22 14.37 2.82
C ARG A 100 -10.25 13.27 2.39
N VAL A 101 -9.78 13.31 1.15
CA VAL A 101 -8.91 12.27 0.59
C VAL A 101 -7.66 12.88 0.00
N ALA A 102 -6.49 12.29 0.27
CA ALA A 102 -5.27 12.56 -0.45
C ALA A 102 -4.76 11.30 -1.12
N ILE A 103 -4.68 11.32 -2.45
CA ILE A 103 -4.19 10.21 -3.27
C ILE A 103 -2.73 10.49 -3.59
N LEU A 104 -1.83 9.64 -3.11
CA LEU A 104 -0.40 9.91 -3.08
C LEU A 104 0.36 8.77 -3.74
N SER A 105 1.30 9.08 -4.63
CA SER A 105 2.26 8.05 -5.01
C SER A 105 3.20 7.74 -3.84
N LEU A 106 3.62 6.49 -3.70
CA LEU A 106 4.64 6.09 -2.72
C LEU A 106 5.94 6.88 -2.89
N THR A 107 6.27 7.28 -4.12
CA THR A 107 7.42 8.15 -4.41
C THR A 107 7.25 9.59 -3.88
N ALA A 108 6.01 10.04 -3.65
CA ALA A 108 5.74 11.35 -3.06
C ALA A 108 6.14 11.43 -1.58
N ALA A 109 6.34 10.30 -0.90
CA ALA A 109 6.90 10.27 0.46
C ALA A 109 8.29 10.94 0.54
N GLY A 110 9.06 10.88 -0.56
CA GLY A 110 10.42 11.44 -0.63
C GLY A 110 10.51 12.97 -0.68
N VAL A 111 9.41 13.67 -0.98
CA VAL A 111 9.45 15.12 -1.31
C VAL A 111 9.23 16.06 -0.13
N GLY A 112 9.16 15.55 1.10
CA GLY A 112 9.14 16.41 2.29
C GLY A 112 7.79 17.07 2.64
N ILE A 113 6.67 16.58 2.08
CA ILE A 113 5.33 17.10 2.37
C ILE A 113 4.88 16.83 3.82
N THR A 114 3.93 17.62 4.32
CA THR A 114 3.34 17.50 5.66
C THR A 114 1.82 17.37 5.54
N LEU A 115 1.27 16.25 6.00
CA LEU A 115 -0.14 15.89 5.86
C LEU A 115 -0.75 15.47 7.21
N THR A 116 -0.42 16.22 8.25
CA THR A 116 -0.79 15.94 9.65
C THR A 116 -2.31 15.92 9.87
N ALA A 117 -3.13 16.64 9.11
CA ALA A 117 -4.59 16.59 9.28
C ALA A 117 -5.21 15.21 9.03
N ALA A 118 -4.47 14.25 8.46
CA ALA A 118 -4.96 12.88 8.29
C ALA A 118 -4.97 12.11 9.61
N SER A 119 -6.04 11.36 9.85
CA SER A 119 -6.15 10.42 10.97
C SER A 119 -6.01 8.96 10.54
N VAL A 120 -5.99 8.72 9.22
CA VAL A 120 -5.87 7.37 8.63
C VAL A 120 -4.90 7.41 7.46
N VAL A 121 -4.03 6.41 7.38
CA VAL A 121 -3.15 6.13 6.25
C VAL A 121 -3.46 4.73 5.73
N VAL A 122 -3.78 4.62 4.45
CA VAL A 122 -4.01 3.34 3.76
C VAL A 122 -2.96 3.15 2.69
N PHE A 123 -2.21 2.07 2.77
CA PHE A 123 -1.36 1.57 1.69
C PHE A 123 -2.18 0.64 0.80
N ALA A 124 -2.66 1.18 -0.32
CA ALA A 124 -3.33 0.43 -1.38
C ALA A 124 -2.38 -0.56 -2.07
N GLU A 125 -1.08 -0.24 -2.08
CA GLU A 125 -0.02 -1.10 -2.59
C GLU A 125 1.21 -1.04 -1.67
N ILE A 126 1.95 -2.14 -1.60
CA ILE A 126 3.17 -2.26 -0.81
C ILE A 126 4.40 -2.18 -1.71
N HIS A 127 5.39 -1.41 -1.27
CA HIS A 127 6.67 -1.29 -1.96
C HIS A 127 7.74 -2.16 -1.31
N PHE A 128 8.62 -2.77 -2.12
CA PHE A 128 9.72 -3.63 -1.63
C PHE A 128 10.77 -2.88 -0.77
N ASN A 129 10.72 -1.54 -0.76
CA ASN A 129 11.63 -0.71 0.02
C ASN A 129 10.91 -0.24 1.30
N PRO A 130 11.25 -0.80 2.48
CA PRO A 130 10.60 -0.42 3.73
C PRO A 130 10.77 1.07 4.05
N GLY A 131 11.90 1.68 3.67
CA GLY A 131 12.14 3.10 3.92
C GLY A 131 11.13 4.01 3.24
N MET A 132 10.55 3.60 2.10
CA MET A 132 9.49 4.38 1.44
C MET A 132 8.16 4.30 2.20
N LEU A 133 7.86 3.15 2.81
CA LEU A 133 6.65 2.95 3.61
C LEU A 133 6.74 3.76 4.91
N LEU A 134 7.85 3.62 5.64
CA LEU A 134 8.10 4.39 6.86
C LEU A 134 8.08 5.90 6.59
N GLN A 135 8.72 6.34 5.51
CA GLN A 135 8.70 7.75 5.13
C GLN A 135 7.30 8.25 4.72
N ALA A 136 6.44 7.37 4.21
CA ALA A 136 5.05 7.69 3.90
C ALA A 136 4.20 7.83 5.17
N GLU A 137 4.37 6.93 6.14
CA GLU A 137 3.75 7.03 7.47
C GLU A 137 4.15 8.33 8.18
N ASP A 138 5.44 8.69 8.14
CA ASP A 138 6.00 9.92 8.71
C ASP A 138 5.34 11.20 8.15
N ARG A 139 4.65 11.14 7.01
CA ARG A 139 3.92 12.30 6.46
C ARG A 139 2.68 12.65 7.27
N ALA A 140 2.05 11.66 7.89
CA ALA A 140 0.93 11.84 8.81
C ALA A 140 1.40 11.89 10.27
N HIS A 141 2.34 11.02 10.65
CA HIS A 141 2.95 10.93 11.98
C HIS A 141 4.07 11.98 12.18
N ARG A 142 3.76 13.27 11.99
CA ARG A 142 4.73 14.36 12.16
C ARG A 142 4.41 15.21 13.39
N VAL A 143 5.44 15.82 13.97
CA VAL A 143 5.32 16.82 15.06
C VAL A 143 4.34 17.92 14.64
N GLY A 144 3.23 18.05 15.36
CA GLY A 144 2.09 18.90 15.01
C GLY A 144 0.77 18.14 14.87
N GLN A 145 0.83 16.80 14.81
CA GLN A 145 -0.36 15.96 14.85
C GLN A 145 -0.98 15.93 16.26
N LYS A 146 -2.32 16.07 16.34
CA LYS A 146 -3.06 16.13 17.61
C LYS A 146 -3.68 14.79 18.02
N ASP A 147 -3.95 13.93 17.05
CA ASP A 147 -4.65 12.66 17.23
C ASP A 147 -3.81 11.48 16.75
N SER A 148 -4.06 10.28 17.30
CA SER A 148 -3.43 9.05 16.82
C SER A 148 -3.76 8.81 15.35
N VAL A 149 -2.75 8.41 14.56
CA VAL A 149 -2.93 8.05 13.15
C VAL A 149 -3.00 6.53 13.03
N PHE A 150 -4.10 6.04 12.46
CA PHE A 150 -4.27 4.63 12.15
C PHE A 150 -3.64 4.30 10.80
N VAL A 151 -2.76 3.30 10.75
CA VAL A 151 -2.08 2.87 9.52
C VAL A 151 -2.55 1.48 9.12
N GLN A 152 -2.96 1.34 7.86
CA GLN A 152 -3.49 0.12 7.28
C GLN A 152 -2.73 -0.28 6.02
N TYR A 153 -2.23 -1.50 6.00
CA TYR A 153 -1.61 -2.14 4.85
C TYR A 153 -2.58 -3.13 4.21
N LEU A 154 -2.92 -2.94 2.94
CA LEU A 154 -3.78 -3.87 2.19
C LEU A 154 -2.90 -4.87 1.42
N ILE A 155 -2.98 -6.14 1.83
CA ILE A 155 -2.18 -7.24 1.29
C ILE A 155 -3.12 -8.26 0.66
N ALA A 156 -3.02 -8.48 -0.64
CA ALA A 156 -3.80 -9.51 -1.31
C ALA A 156 -3.05 -10.84 -1.29
N LYS A 157 -3.65 -11.89 -0.69
CA LYS A 157 -3.05 -13.22 -0.75
C LYS A 157 -3.07 -13.77 -2.18
N LYS A 158 -2.15 -14.68 -2.45
CA LYS A 158 -1.93 -15.29 -3.77
C LYS A 158 -1.65 -14.23 -4.85
N THR A 159 -1.00 -13.13 -4.45
CA THR A 159 -0.58 -12.06 -5.37
C THR A 159 0.89 -11.68 -5.16
N ALA A 160 1.38 -10.69 -5.91
CA ALA A 160 2.72 -10.16 -5.69
C ALA A 160 2.90 -9.57 -4.28
N ASP A 161 1.81 -9.19 -3.59
CA ASP A 161 1.88 -8.65 -2.24
C ASP A 161 2.52 -9.64 -1.25
N ASP A 162 2.29 -10.95 -1.39
CA ASP A 162 2.91 -11.97 -0.51
C ASP A 162 4.43 -11.93 -0.63
N VAL A 163 4.93 -11.84 -1.85
CA VAL A 163 6.37 -11.77 -2.13
C VAL A 163 6.93 -10.46 -1.60
N MET A 164 6.24 -9.34 -1.87
CA MET A 164 6.67 -8.00 -1.51
C MET A 164 6.68 -7.80 0.00
N TRP A 165 5.66 -8.27 0.70
CA TRP A 165 5.54 -8.19 2.16
C TRP A 165 6.64 -8.99 2.84
N ASN A 166 6.89 -10.22 2.39
CA ASN A 166 7.99 -11.03 2.90
C ASN A 166 9.35 -10.35 2.69
N MET A 167 9.59 -9.75 1.51
CA MET A 167 10.83 -8.99 1.27
C MET A 167 10.97 -7.78 2.21
N VAL A 168 9.87 -7.08 2.48
CA VAL A 168 9.85 -5.92 3.38
C VAL A 168 10.20 -6.34 4.80
N GLN A 169 9.56 -7.40 5.31
CA GLN A 169 9.83 -7.93 6.64
C GLN A 169 11.29 -8.38 6.79
N GLN A 170 11.81 -9.14 5.82
CA GLN A 170 13.21 -9.58 5.83
C GLN A 170 14.19 -8.40 5.85
N LYS A 171 13.92 -7.35 5.07
CA LYS A 171 14.78 -6.15 5.04
C LYS A 171 14.77 -5.42 6.38
N LEU A 172 13.61 -5.31 7.03
CA LEU A 172 13.52 -4.72 8.36
C LEU A 172 14.22 -5.55 9.43
N ASP A 173 14.07 -6.88 9.39
CA ASP A 173 14.74 -7.78 10.32
C ASP A 173 16.26 -7.65 10.22
N VAL A 174 16.80 -7.59 8.99
CA VAL A 174 18.24 -7.37 8.76
C VAL A 174 18.68 -6.04 9.35
N LEU A 175 17.93 -4.95 9.12
CA LEU A 175 18.24 -3.63 9.69
C LEU A 175 18.17 -3.61 11.22
N GLY A 176 17.27 -4.38 11.81
CA GLY A 176 17.13 -4.58 13.25
C GLY A 176 18.31 -5.33 13.85
N GLN A 177 18.78 -6.40 13.21
CA GLN A 177 19.92 -7.19 13.67
C GLN A 177 21.22 -6.38 13.77
N VAL A 178 21.39 -5.39 12.90
CA VAL A 178 22.58 -4.51 12.89
C VAL A 178 22.39 -3.23 13.71
N ASN A 179 21.29 -3.11 14.49
CA ASN A 179 20.94 -1.94 15.29
C ASN A 179 20.86 -0.62 14.51
N LEU A 180 20.64 -0.66 13.19
CA LEU A 180 20.51 0.53 12.34
C LEU A 180 19.10 1.09 12.33
N SER A 181 18.11 0.23 12.51
CA SER A 181 16.70 0.60 12.69
C SER A 181 16.09 -0.33 13.73
N SER A 182 14.89 0.01 14.12
CA SER A 182 14.03 -0.78 14.99
C SER A 182 12.60 -0.81 14.56
N ASP A 183 12.35 -0.20 13.41
CA ASP A 183 11.05 -0.17 12.82
C ASP A 183 10.75 -1.61 12.45
N THR A 184 9.61 -2.11 12.87
CA THR A 184 9.28 -3.53 12.77
C THR A 184 7.78 -3.66 12.69
N PHE A 185 7.27 -4.39 11.69
CA PHE A 185 5.84 -4.64 11.52
C PHE A 185 5.31 -5.81 12.35
N ARG A 186 6.11 -6.34 13.29
CA ARG A 186 5.77 -7.53 14.11
C ARG A 186 4.67 -7.24 15.13
N THR A 187 4.47 -5.98 15.49
CA THR A 187 3.42 -5.53 16.42
C THR A 187 2.13 -5.18 15.69
N ALA A 188 2.10 -5.20 14.36
CA ALA A 188 0.90 -4.90 13.61
C ALA A 188 -0.10 -6.07 13.72
N ASP A 189 -1.32 -5.76 14.14
CA ASP A 189 -2.45 -6.66 14.20
C ASP A 189 -2.86 -7.13 12.81
N LYS A 190 -2.84 -8.44 12.59
CA LYS A 190 -3.31 -9.05 11.35
C LYS A 190 -4.82 -9.26 11.42
N MET A 191 -5.58 -8.52 10.62
CA MET A 191 -7.02 -8.69 10.44
C MET A 191 -7.30 -9.35 9.08
N HIS A 192 -7.92 -10.53 9.09
CA HIS A 192 -8.34 -11.20 7.86
C HIS A 192 -9.71 -10.69 7.43
N LEU A 193 -9.81 -10.11 6.22
CA LEU A 193 -11.08 -9.67 5.65
C LEU A 193 -11.52 -10.64 4.56
N ARG A 194 -12.72 -11.21 4.74
CA ARG A 194 -13.35 -12.09 3.76
C ARG A 194 -14.17 -11.26 2.77
N PHE A 195 -13.73 -11.20 1.51
CA PHE A 195 -14.54 -10.69 0.41
C PHE A 195 -15.23 -11.87 -0.27
N THR A 196 -16.49 -12.13 0.09
CA THR A 196 -17.30 -13.16 -0.55
C THR A 196 -18.05 -12.58 -1.75
N ASP A 197 -17.36 -12.30 -2.84
CA ASP A 197 -18.02 -12.10 -4.13
C ASP A 197 -17.79 -13.31 -5.03
N ALA A 198 -18.82 -14.16 -5.14
CA ALA A 198 -18.80 -15.35 -5.99
C ALA A 198 -18.61 -15.04 -7.49
N SER A 199 -18.67 -13.77 -7.89
CA SER A 199 -18.47 -13.33 -9.27
C SER A 199 -17.02 -12.95 -9.59
N GLN A 200 -16.15 -12.80 -8.59
CA GLN A 200 -14.75 -12.42 -8.81
C GLN A 200 -13.95 -13.61 -9.36
N PRO A 201 -13.41 -13.53 -10.58
CA PRO A 201 -12.56 -14.60 -11.11
C PRO A 201 -11.24 -14.68 -10.34
N SER A 202 -10.77 -15.90 -10.06
CA SER A 202 -9.48 -16.12 -9.41
C SER A 202 -8.32 -15.55 -10.24
N VAL A 203 -7.25 -15.15 -9.55
CA VAL A 203 -6.03 -14.59 -10.19
C VAL A 203 -5.47 -15.56 -11.24
N ALA A 204 -5.58 -16.87 -11.02
CA ALA A 204 -5.17 -17.92 -11.95
C ALA A 204 -5.84 -17.80 -13.34
N LYS A 205 -7.10 -17.36 -13.40
CA LYS A 205 -7.85 -17.18 -14.65
C LYS A 205 -7.28 -16.05 -15.52
N PHE A 206 -6.62 -15.06 -14.91
CA PHE A 206 -5.93 -13.98 -15.61
C PHE A 206 -4.55 -14.39 -16.10
N MET A 207 -3.84 -15.24 -15.35
CA MET A 207 -2.50 -15.74 -15.72
C MET A 207 -2.50 -16.68 -16.91
N GLN A 208 -3.63 -17.33 -17.21
CA GLN A 208 -3.77 -18.21 -18.39
C GLN A 208 -3.83 -17.47 -19.73
N LYS A 209 -3.71 -16.13 -19.75
CA LYS A 209 -3.75 -15.31 -20.99
C LYS A 209 -2.38 -14.86 -21.52
N THR A 210 -1.26 -15.30 -20.93
CA THR A 210 0.07 -15.10 -21.54
C THR A 210 0.39 -16.23 -22.52
N PRO A 211 1.09 -15.97 -23.65
CA PRO A 211 1.58 -17.04 -24.52
C PRO A 211 2.74 -17.81 -23.87
N ASP A 212 2.69 -19.14 -24.02
CA ASP A 212 3.67 -20.18 -23.71
C ASP A 212 3.84 -20.64 -22.25
N ALA A 213 2.95 -21.57 -21.88
CA ALA A 213 2.87 -22.35 -20.65
C ALA A 213 3.97 -23.42 -20.47
N ALA A 214 5.22 -23.14 -20.82
CA ALA A 214 6.29 -24.15 -20.83
C ALA A 214 7.30 -24.06 -19.66
N THR A 215 7.01 -23.33 -18.58
CA THR A 215 7.98 -23.19 -17.45
C THR A 215 7.34 -23.29 -16.06
N PHE A 216 6.19 -23.94 -15.95
CA PHE A 216 5.45 -24.03 -14.69
C PHE A 216 5.08 -25.49 -14.35
N SER A 217 6.07 -26.39 -14.30
CA SER A 217 5.82 -27.82 -14.03
C SER A 217 6.40 -28.37 -12.72
N GLU A 218 6.90 -27.53 -11.80
CA GLU A 218 7.52 -28.05 -10.56
C GLU A 218 7.18 -27.24 -9.30
N TRP A 219 5.97 -26.70 -9.23
CA TRP A 219 5.38 -26.27 -7.95
C TRP A 219 4.07 -27.03 -7.75
N GLU A 220 4.09 -28.02 -6.86
CA GLU A 220 2.86 -28.62 -6.33
C GLU A 220 2.34 -27.70 -5.23
N ASP A 221 1.25 -27.00 -5.51
CA ASP A 221 0.51 -26.21 -4.52
C ASP A 221 -0.01 -27.15 -3.41
N PRO A 222 0.27 -26.87 -2.12
CA PRO A 222 -0.60 -27.35 -1.06
C PRO A 222 -1.95 -26.68 -1.26
N VAL A 223 -2.99 -27.47 -1.48
CA VAL A 223 -4.37 -27.00 -1.61
C VAL A 223 -4.80 -26.39 -0.28
N ASP A 224 -4.75 -25.06 -0.17
CA ASP A 224 -5.45 -24.29 0.85
C ASP A 224 -6.49 -23.39 0.15
N ASP A 225 -7.76 -23.73 0.40
CA ASP A 225 -8.99 -23.29 -0.26
C ASP A 225 -9.44 -21.84 0.04
N ASP A 226 -8.54 -20.92 0.41
CA ASP A 226 -8.93 -19.55 0.80
C ASP A 226 -8.28 -18.47 -0.10
N ASP A 227 -9.07 -17.85 -0.97
CA ASP A 227 -8.75 -16.65 -1.77
C ASP A 227 -9.01 -15.37 -0.96
N ASP A 228 -8.24 -15.13 0.12
CA ASP A 228 -8.46 -13.98 1.03
C ASP A 228 -7.57 -12.75 0.72
N LEU A 229 -8.04 -11.57 1.10
CA LEU A 229 -7.18 -10.39 1.34
C LEU A 229 -6.78 -10.38 2.83
N GLU A 230 -5.48 -10.27 3.13
CA GLU A 230 -4.96 -10.05 4.48
C GLU A 230 -4.82 -8.54 4.72
N VAL A 231 -5.45 -8.02 5.76
CA VAL A 231 -5.27 -6.63 6.19
C VAL A 231 -4.37 -6.63 7.41
N ILE A 232 -3.32 -5.81 7.37
CA ILE A 232 -2.42 -5.64 8.53
C ILE A 232 -2.60 -4.22 9.04
N CYS A 233 -3.02 -4.10 10.30
CA CYS A 233 -3.35 -2.88 11.01
C CYS A 233 -2.29 -2.63 12.09
N ASP A 234 -1.66 -1.47 12.16
CA ASP A 234 -0.87 -1.13 13.34
C ASP A 234 -1.77 -0.37 14.34
N SER A 235 -2.09 -1.01 15.46
CA SER A 235 -2.94 -0.42 16.51
C SER A 235 -2.13 -0.28 17.80
N ASN A 236 -1.50 0.88 17.97
CA ASN A 236 -1.00 1.27 19.28
C ASN A 236 -1.28 2.74 19.57
N THR A 237 -2.15 2.97 20.56
CA THR A 237 -2.48 4.27 21.13
C THR A 237 -2.24 4.22 22.64
N ASP A 238 -1.17 4.86 23.12
CA ASP A 238 -1.25 5.73 24.32
C ASP A 238 -0.10 6.78 24.37
N SER A 239 -0.43 8.00 24.79
CA SER A 239 0.27 9.31 24.64
C SER A 239 1.45 9.58 25.62
N PRO A 240 2.12 10.78 25.68
CA PRO A 240 2.18 11.96 24.79
C PRO A 240 3.63 12.31 24.33
N ALA A 241 3.80 13.19 23.33
CA ALA A 241 5.12 13.59 22.81
C ALA A 241 6.07 14.19 23.89
N PRO A 242 7.42 14.22 23.70
CA PRO A 242 8.33 13.36 22.95
C PRO A 242 9.34 12.63 23.87
N LYS A 243 9.62 11.34 23.60
CA LYS A 243 10.94 10.68 23.70
C LYS A 243 10.78 9.26 23.17
N ARG A 244 11.74 8.81 22.34
CA ARG A 244 11.83 7.43 21.88
C ARG A 244 11.74 6.49 23.09
N SER A 245 10.63 5.79 23.22
CA SER A 245 10.52 4.59 24.04
C SER A 245 9.57 3.64 23.32
N ARG A 246 10.14 2.53 22.86
CA ARG A 246 9.40 1.43 22.25
C ARG A 246 8.77 0.59 23.35
N ILE A 247 7.48 0.37 23.23
CA ILE A 247 6.79 -0.83 23.67
C ILE A 247 5.96 -1.28 22.47
#